data_AF-A0A2V2DV15-F1
#
_entry.id   AF-A0A2V2DV15-F1
#
_cell.length_a   1.000
_cell.length_b   1.000
_cell.length_c   1.000
_cell.angle_alpha   90.00
_cell.angle_beta   90.00
_cell.angle_gamma   90.00
#
_symmetry.space_group_name_H-M   'P 1'
#
loop_
_entity.id
_entity.type
_entity.pdbx_description
1 polymer ?
#
loop_
_entity_poly.entity_id
_entity_poly.type
_entity_poly.pdbx_seq_one_letter_code
_entity_poly.pdbx_strand_id
1 'polypeptide(L)' 'MKKDADHIKLEDAMARISDIVRELEEGAELEKAVELYREGNGLIKMCNQKIEEAQKAISVEE' A
#
# COMPACT_ATOMS: atom_id res chain seq x y z
N MET A 1 -20.24 -3.74 17.94
CA MET A 1 -19.97 -2.95 16.71
C MET A 1 -18.89 -3.69 15.93
N LYS A 2 -19.16 -4.06 14.68
CA LYS A 2 -18.33 -4.98 13.88
C LYS A 2 -17.53 -4.19 12.84
N LYS A 3 -16.22 -4.47 12.83
CA LYS A 3 -15.24 -4.35 11.74
C LYS A 3 -14.80 -2.95 11.26
N ASP A 4 -13.76 -2.43 11.90
CA ASP A 4 -12.73 -1.56 11.29
C ASP A 4 -11.46 -2.35 10.92
N ALA A 5 -11.56 -3.68 10.80
CA ALA A 5 -10.42 -4.57 10.56
C ALA A 5 -10.04 -4.71 9.06
N ASP A 6 -10.78 -4.06 8.15
CA ASP A 6 -10.65 -4.24 6.70
C ASP A 6 -10.17 -2.98 5.95
N HIS A 7 -9.81 -1.89 6.63
CA HIS A 7 -9.34 -0.66 5.98
C HIS A 7 -7.96 -0.23 6.51
N ILE A 8 -6.91 -0.65 5.81
CA ILE A 8 -5.57 -0.06 5.95
C ILE A 8 -5.64 1.43 5.61
N LYS A 9 -5.06 2.30 6.45
CA LYS A 9 -4.92 3.72 6.16
C LYS A 9 -3.81 3.95 5.13
N LEU A 10 -3.83 5.10 4.46
CA LEU A 10 -2.82 5.42 3.44
C LEU A 10 -1.42 5.46 4.08
N GLU A 11 -1.31 6.09 5.25
CA GLU A 11 -0.08 6.23 6.01
C GLU A 11 0.47 4.86 6.44
N ASP A 12 -0.40 3.95 6.88
CA ASP A 12 -0.01 2.59 7.26
C ASP A 12 0.50 1.78 6.06
N ALA A 13 -0.16 1.93 4.89
CA ALA A 13 0.31 1.30 3.65
C ALA A 13 1.68 1.83 3.23
N MET A 14 1.90 3.15 3.33
CA MET A 14 3.18 3.77 3.01
C MET A 14 4.29 3.32 3.99
N ALA A 15 3.99 3.24 5.28
CA ALA A 15 4.92 2.71 6.27
C ALA A 15 5.31 1.25 5.95
N ARG A 16 4.32 0.40 5.62
CA ARG A 16 4.60 -0.99 5.24
C ARG A 16 5.41 -1.10 3.95
N ILE A 17 5.16 -0.25 2.95
CA ILE A 17 5.99 -0.21 1.74
C ILE A 17 7.44 0.13 2.08
N SER A 18 7.69 1.10 2.97
CA SER A 18 9.06 1.43 3.40
C SER A 18 9.74 0.26 4.13
N ASP A 19 9.01 -0.47 4.98
CA ASP A 19 9.54 -1.67 5.62
C ASP A 19 9.87 -2.78 4.61
N ILE A 20 8.99 -3.00 3.62
CA ILE A 20 9.22 -3.96 2.54
C ILE A 20 10.49 -3.62 1.76
N VAL A 21 10.71 -2.34 1.42
CA VAL A 21 11.93 -1.90 0.73
C VAL A 21 13.16 -2.19 1.58
N ARG A 22 13.12 -1.87 2.88
CA ARG A 22 14.23 -2.19 3.80
C ARG A 22 14.53 -3.68 3.85
N GLU A 23 13.49 -4.53 3.99
CA GLU A 23 13.65 -5.99 4.03
C GLU A 23 14.25 -6.54 2.71
N LEU A 24 13.90 -5.95 1.57
CA LEU A 24 14.48 -6.31 0.27
C LEU A 24 15.95 -5.87 0.15
N GLU A 25 16.29 -4.68 0.65
CA GLU A 25 17.66 -4.14 0.66
C GLU A 25 18.60 -4.93 1.59
N GLU A 26 18.09 -5.47 2.69
CA GLU A 26 18.84 -6.33 3.62
C GLU A 26 19.20 -7.71 3.01
N GLY A 27 18.60 -8.07 1.88
CA GLY A 27 18.93 -9.29 1.13
C GLY A 27 18.07 -10.50 1.52
N ALA A 28 16.76 -10.40 1.29
CA ALA A 28 15.82 -11.50 1.47
C ALA A 28 16.08 -12.67 0.50
N GLU A 29 15.85 -13.91 0.96
CA GLU A 29 15.85 -15.10 0.10
C GLU A 29 14.80 -14.98 -1.01
N LEU A 30 15.03 -15.64 -2.15
CA LEU A 30 14.23 -15.48 -3.38
C LEU A 30 12.72 -15.61 -3.14
N GLU A 31 12.28 -16.64 -2.40
CA GLU A 31 10.86 -16.88 -2.11
C GLU A 31 10.27 -15.70 -1.32
N LYS A 32 10.98 -15.26 -0.28
CA LYS A 32 10.57 -14.12 0.55
C LYS A 32 10.57 -12.81 -0.24
N ALA A 33 11.56 -12.60 -1.11
CA ALA A 33 11.62 -11.42 -1.96
C ALA A 33 10.41 -11.35 -2.92
N VAL A 34 9.97 -12.49 -3.46
CA VAL A 34 8.77 -12.57 -4.32
C VAL A 34 7.50 -12.25 -3.53
N GLU A 35 7.38 -12.72 -2.28
CA GLU A 35 6.25 -12.38 -1.41
C GLU A 35 6.22 -10.88 -1.09
N LEU A 36 7.34 -10.33 -0.65
CA LEU A 36 7.52 -8.91 -0.35
C LEU A 36 7.18 -8.02 -1.56
N TYR A 37 7.63 -8.40 -2.75
CA TYR A 37 7.30 -7.70 -3.98
C TYR A 37 5.80 -7.70 -4.29
N ARG A 38 5.12 -8.85 -4.14
CA ARG A 38 3.68 -8.96 -4.36
C ARG A 38 2.89 -8.10 -3.37
N GLU A 39 3.29 -8.14 -2.10
CA GLU A 39 2.71 -7.31 -1.06
C GLU A 39 2.86 -5.82 -1.38
N GLY A 40 4.08 -5.38 -1.70
CA GLY A 40 4.37 -3.99 -2.06
C GLY A 40 3.55 -3.51 -3.25
N ASN A 41 3.43 -4.31 -4.32
CA ASN A 41 2.60 -3.98 -5.47
C ASN A 41 1.11 -3.85 -5.11
N GLY A 42 0.61 -4.70 -4.21
CA GLY A 42 -0.77 -4.61 -3.71
C GLY A 42 -1.02 -3.29 -2.98
N LEU A 43 -0.10 -2.91 -2.10
CA LEU A 43 -0.16 -1.65 -1.34
C LEU A 43 -0.09 -0.43 -2.25
N ILE A 44 0.84 -0.42 -3.22
CA ILE A 44 0.98 0.68 -4.21
C ILE A 44 -0.33 0.85 -4.99
N LYS A 45 -0.93 -0.25 -5.48
CA LYS A 45 -2.19 -0.21 -6.20
C LYS A 45 -3.32 0.38 -5.34
N MET A 46 -3.41 -0.03 -4.08
CA MET A 46 -4.41 0.50 -3.14
C MET A 46 -4.21 2.01 -2.89
N CYS A 47 -2.97 2.45 -2.66
CA CYS A 47 -2.66 3.87 -2.47
C CYS A 47 -3.07 4.71 -3.68
N ASN A 48 -2.74 4.25 -4.89
CA ASN A 48 -3.10 4.93 -6.13
C ASN A 48 -4.62 5.06 -6.29
N GLN A 49 -5.38 4.00 -5.99
CA GLN A 49 -6.85 4.07 -6.03
C GLN A 49 -7.41 5.11 -5.08
N LYS A 50 -6.93 5.15 -3.83
CA LYS A 50 -7.42 6.14 -2.85
C LYS A 50 -7.10 7.58 -3.26
N ILE A 51 -5.92 7.80 -3.84
CA ILE A 51 -5.53 9.13 -4.34
C ILE A 51 -6.39 9.52 -5.55
N GLU A 52 -6.63 8.60 -6.48
CA GLU A 52 -7.48 8.84 -7.65
C GLU A 52 -8.93 9.15 -7.23
N GLU A 53 -9.47 8.44 -6.25
CA GLU A 53 -10.80 8.71 -5.67
C GLU A 53 -10.87 10.11 -5.04
N ALA A 54 -9.85 10.49 -4.27
CA ALA A 54 -9.77 11.82 -3.68
C ALA A 54 -9.66 12.93 -4.74
N GLN A 55 -8.86 12.71 -5.79
CA GLN A 55 -8.76 13.64 -6.92
C GLN A 55 -10.09 13.82 -7.64
N LYS A 56 -10.78 12.72 -7.96
CA LYS A 56 -12.10 12.76 -8.59
C LYS A 56 -13.09 13.57 -7.77
N ALA A 57 -13.10 13.39 -6.45
CA ALA A 57 -14.01 14.14 -5.57
C ALA A 57 -13.81 15.66 -5.65
N ILE A 58 -12.57 16.13 -5.82
CA ILE A 58 -12.25 17.55 -5.97
C ILE A 58 -12.59 18.06 -7.38
N SER A 59 -12.36 17.25 -8.41
CA SER A 59 -12.59 17.64 -9.81
C SER A 59 -14.05 17.77 -10.22
N VAL A 60 -15.02 17.34 -9.39
CA VAL A 60 -16.46 17.53 -9.66
C VAL A 60 -16.99 18.88 -9.15
N GLU A 61 -16.17 19.69 -8.46
CA GLU A 61 -16.54 21.01 -7.92
C GLU A 61 -16.25 22.19 -8.87
N GLU A 62 -15.93 21.95 -10.15
CA GLU A 62 -15.75 22.98 -11.20
C GLU A 62 -16.98 23.18 -12.09
#